data_AF-A0A2U9BF19-F1
#
_entry.id   AF-A0A2U9BF19-F1
#
_cell.length_a   1.000
_cell.length_b   1.000
_cell.length_c   1.000
_cell.angle_alpha   90.00
_cell.angle_beta   90.00
_cell.angle_gamma   90.00
#
_symmetry.space_group_name_H-M   'P 1'
#
loop_
_entity.id
_entity.type
_entity.pdbx_description
1 polymer ?
#
loop_
_entity_poly.entity_id
_entity_poly.type
_entity_poly.pdbx_seq_one_letter_code
_entity_poly.pdbx_strand_id
1 'polypeptide(L)'
;MDDEVTVSDPSRYRESRRKRKSADIAQALGASPVDVAALRRMAISEGGLLTDEIRCRVWPRLLNVPLQVLDQEPETVERENNKDYNQVLLDVQRSLRRFPPGMPDEQREGLQEELIDIILRVLKRNSQLHYYQGYHDIVVTFLLVLGERLATALVEKLSTHHLRDFMDPTMDNTKHILNYLMPIIERVNPEVHDFMQQAEVGTVFALSWLITWFGHVLSDFRHVVRLYDFFLACHPLMPIYFAAVIVLYREEEVLECECDMAMVHHMLSQIPQDLPYETLISRAGDLFVQFPPSELAKEAASHDSMATSTFKDFDLASTQQRPDSVLRRRRRQRQAALESAAASSVVTVARPSAARRFVRLAVMGLTVALGAAALAVVNSALEWAPKLDLFP
;
A
#
# COMPACT_ATOMS: atom_id res chain seq x y z
N MET A 1 29.19 -49.63 26.93
CA MET A 1 28.48 -48.48 27.52
C MET A 1 28.47 -47.48 26.38
N ASP A 2 27.58 -47.74 25.44
CA ASP A 2 27.52 -47.05 24.17
C ASP A 2 26.66 -45.81 24.39
N ASP A 3 27.29 -44.65 24.34
CA ASP A 3 26.62 -43.36 24.35
C ASP A 3 25.88 -43.20 23.01
N GLU A 4 24.60 -43.56 23.04
CA GLU A 4 23.65 -43.29 21.98
C GLU A 4 23.44 -41.77 21.88
N VAL A 5 24.11 -41.16 20.89
CA VAL A 5 23.94 -39.76 20.52
C VAL A 5 22.48 -39.56 20.15
N THR A 6 21.73 -38.97 21.08
CA THR A 6 20.34 -38.58 20.90
C THR A 6 20.20 -37.69 19.66
N VAL A 7 19.59 -38.26 18.61
CA VAL A 7 19.17 -37.53 17.41
C VAL A 7 18.24 -36.40 17.87
N SER A 8 18.71 -35.15 17.76
CA SER A 8 17.94 -33.98 18.16
C SER A 8 16.61 -33.92 17.39
N ASP A 9 15.49 -33.89 18.12
CA ASP A 9 14.15 -33.77 17.56
C ASP A 9 14.06 -32.55 16.59
N PRO A 10 13.78 -32.77 15.29
CA PRO A 10 13.68 -31.70 14.29
C PRO A 10 12.67 -30.60 14.65
N SER A 11 11.61 -30.94 15.40
CA SER A 11 10.59 -29.98 15.82
C SER A 11 11.13 -28.98 16.84
N ARG A 12 11.88 -29.46 17.85
CA ARG A 12 12.55 -28.63 18.86
C ARG A 12 13.61 -27.73 18.24
N TYR A 13 14.32 -28.22 17.23
CA TYR A 13 15.31 -27.42 16.51
C TYR A 13 14.66 -26.25 15.74
N ARG A 14 13.55 -26.51 15.02
CA ARG A 14 12.78 -25.48 14.32
C ARG A 14 12.21 -24.43 15.28
N GLU A 15 11.66 -24.87 16.40
CA GLU A 15 11.12 -23.94 17.41
C GLU A 15 12.22 -23.07 18.01
N SER A 16 13.41 -23.64 18.27
CA SER A 16 14.57 -22.91 18.78
C SER A 16 15.08 -21.86 17.78
N ARG A 17 15.16 -22.20 16.48
CA ARG A 17 15.49 -21.24 15.40
C ARG A 17 14.46 -20.11 15.34
N ARG A 18 13.17 -20.43 15.44
CA ARG A 18 12.08 -19.44 15.41
C ARG A 18 12.16 -18.47 16.59
N LYS A 19 12.43 -18.97 17.81
CA LYS A 19 12.63 -18.16 19.01
C LYS A 19 13.83 -17.22 18.87
N ARG A 20 14.97 -17.73 18.37
CA ARG A 20 16.16 -16.92 18.11
C ARG A 20 15.87 -15.81 17.11
N LYS A 21 15.27 -16.15 15.96
CA LYS A 21 14.91 -15.17 14.93
C LYS A 21 13.98 -14.07 15.46
N SER A 22 12.98 -14.43 16.28
CA SER A 22 12.09 -13.46 16.91
C SER A 22 12.85 -12.52 17.87
N ALA A 23 13.80 -13.05 18.65
CA ALA A 23 14.65 -12.24 19.52
C ALA A 23 15.56 -11.28 18.72
N ASP A 24 16.16 -11.76 17.63
CA ASP A 24 17.01 -10.94 16.75
C ASP A 24 16.21 -9.80 16.09
N ILE A 25 14.98 -10.07 15.66
CA ILE A 25 14.06 -9.04 15.12
C ILE A 25 13.71 -8.01 16.20
N ALA A 26 13.39 -8.46 17.42
CA ALA A 26 13.08 -7.57 18.53
C ALA A 26 14.28 -6.68 18.91
N GLN A 27 15.49 -7.24 18.89
CA GLN A 27 16.74 -6.50 19.11
C GLN A 27 16.95 -5.43 18.03
N ALA A 28 16.79 -5.80 16.75
CA ALA A 28 16.95 -4.86 15.63
C ALA A 28 15.93 -3.70 15.69
N LEU A 29 14.68 -4.00 16.10
CA LEU A 29 13.63 -2.99 16.32
C LEU A 29 13.91 -2.09 17.53
N GLY A 30 14.64 -2.58 18.53
CA GLY A 30 14.99 -1.85 19.75
C GLY A 30 16.26 -0.98 19.63
N ALA A 31 17.04 -1.16 18.57
CA ALA A 31 18.25 -0.37 18.32
C ALA A 31 17.94 1.11 18.01
N SER A 32 18.88 2.01 18.29
CA SER A 32 18.78 3.44 17.97
C SER A 32 20.03 3.91 17.21
N PRO A 33 19.91 4.22 15.90
CA PRO A 33 18.72 4.05 15.06
C PRO A 33 18.34 2.58 14.87
N VAL A 34 17.09 2.32 14.45
CA VAL A 34 16.59 0.97 14.15
C VAL A 34 17.49 0.28 13.12
N ASP A 35 17.88 -0.96 13.36
CA ASP A 35 18.74 -1.71 12.44
C ASP A 35 17.91 -2.30 11.28
N VAL A 36 17.56 -1.44 10.31
CA VAL A 36 16.79 -1.83 9.12
C VAL A 36 17.53 -2.86 8.28
N ALA A 37 18.86 -2.84 8.27
CA ALA A 37 19.66 -3.83 7.55
C ALA A 37 19.51 -5.23 8.15
N ALA A 38 19.50 -5.36 9.47
CA ALA A 38 19.18 -6.62 10.14
C ALA A 38 17.75 -7.07 9.83
N LEU A 39 16.78 -6.15 9.86
CA LEU A 39 15.39 -6.48 9.52
C LEU A 39 15.23 -6.98 8.08
N ARG A 40 15.94 -6.38 7.11
CA ARG A 40 16.01 -6.89 5.73
C ARG A 40 16.55 -8.31 5.66
N ARG A 41 17.69 -8.58 6.32
CA ARG A 41 18.26 -9.94 6.38
C ARG A 41 17.27 -10.94 6.98
N MET A 42 16.53 -10.55 8.02
CA MET A 42 15.53 -11.41 8.65
C MET A 42 14.34 -11.68 7.72
N ALA A 43 13.88 -10.67 6.98
CA ALA A 43 12.79 -10.82 6.02
C ALA A 43 13.16 -11.68 4.79
N ILE A 44 14.43 -11.61 4.36
CA ILE A 44 14.96 -12.43 3.25
C ILE A 44 15.16 -13.89 3.69
N SER A 45 15.78 -14.10 4.86
CA SER A 45 16.09 -15.45 5.36
C SER A 45 14.86 -16.34 5.56
N GLU A 46 15.09 -17.65 5.55
CA GLU A 46 14.11 -18.73 5.70
C GLU A 46 12.97 -18.40 6.69
N GLY A 47 11.72 -18.50 6.24
CA GLY A 47 10.51 -18.25 7.03
C GLY A 47 10.14 -16.77 7.22
N GLY A 48 10.91 -15.82 6.67
CA GLY A 48 10.55 -14.40 6.67
C GLY A 48 10.34 -13.81 8.06
N LEU A 49 9.34 -12.95 8.23
CA LEU A 49 9.06 -12.23 9.48
C LEU A 49 8.20 -12.98 10.49
N LEU A 50 7.89 -14.26 10.22
CA LEU A 50 7.21 -15.22 11.11
C LEU A 50 5.73 -14.95 11.38
N THR A 51 5.34 -13.74 11.81
CA THR A 51 3.95 -13.43 12.22
C THR A 51 3.51 -12.03 11.79
N ASP A 52 2.20 -11.82 11.72
CA ASP A 52 1.61 -10.54 11.30
C ASP A 52 1.87 -9.43 12.32
N GLU A 53 1.95 -9.74 13.61
CA GLU A 53 2.30 -8.75 14.64
C GLU A 53 3.72 -8.20 14.46
N ILE A 54 4.65 -9.06 14.00
CA ILE A 54 6.00 -8.63 13.64
C ILE A 54 5.95 -7.78 12.37
N ARG A 55 5.17 -8.18 11.36
CA ARG A 55 5.03 -7.43 10.09
C ARG A 55 4.48 -6.03 10.30
N CYS A 56 3.49 -5.86 11.17
CA CYS A 56 2.97 -4.56 11.60
C CYS A 56 4.06 -3.60 12.13
N ARG A 57 5.15 -4.15 12.68
CA ARG A 57 6.27 -3.35 13.21
C ARG A 57 7.41 -3.19 12.21
N VAL A 58 7.62 -4.19 11.34
CA VAL A 58 8.79 -4.28 10.46
C VAL A 58 8.51 -3.75 9.05
N TRP A 59 7.38 -4.07 8.41
CA TRP A 59 7.08 -3.57 7.07
C TRP A 59 7.13 -2.04 6.97
N PRO A 60 6.63 -1.26 7.96
CA PRO A 60 6.78 0.21 7.92
C PRO A 60 8.24 0.65 7.92
N ARG A 61 9.13 -0.11 8.57
CA ARG A 61 10.58 0.17 8.60
C ARG A 61 11.23 -0.15 7.26
N LEU A 62 10.87 -1.27 6.64
CA LEU A 62 11.34 -1.64 5.30
C LEU A 62 10.92 -0.60 4.26
N LEU A 63 9.69 -0.10 4.37
CA LEU A 63 9.15 0.91 3.47
C LEU A 63 9.50 2.36 3.82
N ASN A 64 10.27 2.58 4.89
CA ASN A 64 10.60 3.91 5.41
C ASN A 64 9.37 4.81 5.66
N VAL A 65 8.29 4.20 6.17
CA VAL A 65 7.06 4.89 6.55
C VAL A 65 7.10 5.23 8.04
N PRO A 66 6.99 6.52 8.41
CA PRO A 66 6.92 6.92 9.81
C PRO A 66 5.61 6.44 10.46
N LEU A 67 5.70 5.76 11.59
CA LEU A 67 4.52 5.24 12.32
C LEU A 67 3.55 6.33 12.81
N GLN A 68 4.00 7.60 12.87
CA GLN A 68 3.16 8.75 13.25
C GLN A 68 2.05 9.05 12.23
N VAL A 69 2.06 8.41 11.05
CA VAL A 69 0.94 8.50 10.10
C VAL A 69 -0.34 7.91 10.69
N LEU A 70 -0.25 7.02 11.68
CA LEU A 70 -1.40 6.44 12.39
C LEU A 70 -2.11 7.41 13.33
N ASP A 71 -1.47 8.53 13.68
CA ASP A 71 -2.03 9.54 14.59
C ASP A 71 -3.10 10.43 13.91
N GLN A 72 -3.28 10.30 12.59
CA GLN A 72 -4.24 11.08 11.81
C GLN A 72 -5.45 10.22 11.46
N GLU A 73 -6.66 10.77 11.61
CA GLU A 73 -7.86 10.13 11.10
C GLU A 73 -7.79 10.00 9.56
N PRO A 74 -8.23 8.86 9.00
CA PRO A 74 -8.31 8.71 7.56
C PRO A 74 -9.19 9.80 6.96
N GLU A 75 -8.72 10.38 5.85
CA GLU A 75 -9.55 11.31 5.09
C GLU A 75 -10.79 10.57 4.55
N THR A 76 -11.94 11.22 4.63
CA THR A 76 -13.18 10.72 4.05
C THR A 76 -13.07 10.64 2.54
N VAL A 77 -13.51 9.52 1.97
CA VAL A 77 -13.45 9.26 0.53
C VAL A 77 -14.78 9.63 -0.10
N GLU A 78 -14.77 10.58 -1.02
CA GLU A 78 -15.91 10.86 -1.89
C GLU A 78 -15.91 9.86 -3.05
N ARG A 79 -16.58 8.71 -2.87
CA ARG A 79 -16.58 7.61 -3.84
C ARG A 79 -17.20 7.99 -5.18
N GLU A 80 -18.32 8.71 -5.14
CA GLU A 80 -19.09 9.10 -6.34
C GLU A 80 -18.33 10.05 -7.27
N ASN A 81 -17.37 10.81 -6.73
CA ASN A 81 -16.53 11.74 -7.50
C ASN A 81 -15.25 11.10 -8.03
N ASN A 82 -15.02 9.81 -7.77
CA ASN A 82 -13.80 9.12 -8.19
C ASN A 82 -14.02 8.35 -9.50
N LYS A 83 -13.25 8.72 -10.53
CA LYS A 83 -13.29 8.10 -11.87
C LYS A 83 -13.07 6.58 -11.85
N ASP A 84 -12.31 6.06 -10.89
CA ASP A 84 -11.92 4.66 -10.80
C ASP A 84 -12.86 3.83 -9.92
N TYR A 85 -13.82 4.46 -9.21
CA TYR A 85 -14.67 3.79 -8.22
C TYR A 85 -15.39 2.56 -8.76
N ASN A 86 -16.07 2.68 -9.90
CA ASN A 86 -16.84 1.57 -10.48
C ASN A 86 -15.94 0.38 -10.82
N GLN A 87 -14.74 0.64 -11.36
CA GLN A 87 -13.80 -0.42 -11.69
C GLN A 87 -13.26 -1.10 -10.43
N VAL A 88 -12.90 -0.32 -9.41
CA VAL A 88 -12.43 -0.82 -8.11
C VAL A 88 -13.51 -1.68 -7.44
N LEU A 89 -14.77 -1.22 -7.43
CA LEU A 89 -15.89 -1.95 -6.87
C LEU A 89 -16.07 -3.33 -7.53
N LEU A 90 -16.06 -3.38 -8.87
CA LEU A 90 -16.19 -4.62 -9.63
C LEU A 90 -15.03 -5.58 -9.37
N ASP A 91 -13.82 -5.07 -9.20
CA ASP A 91 -12.65 -5.88 -8.92
C ASP A 91 -12.66 -6.46 -7.50
N VAL A 92 -13.01 -5.65 -6.51
CA VAL A 92 -13.13 -6.07 -5.10
C VAL A 92 -14.26 -7.09 -4.90
N GLN A 93 -15.35 -6.98 -5.65
CA GLN A 93 -16.43 -7.98 -5.63
C GLN A 93 -15.97 -9.33 -6.20
N ARG A 94 -14.99 -9.34 -7.12
CA ARG A 94 -14.44 -10.56 -7.72
C ARG A 94 -13.33 -11.21 -6.90
N SER A 95 -12.80 -10.53 -5.87
CA SER A 95 -11.66 -11.00 -5.07
C SER A 95 -12.04 -11.84 -3.84
N LEU A 96 -13.23 -12.45 -3.81
CA LEU A 96 -13.74 -13.23 -2.67
C LEU A 96 -12.78 -14.35 -2.21
N ARG A 97 -12.06 -14.97 -3.15
CA ARG A 97 -11.10 -16.06 -2.87
C ARG A 97 -9.90 -15.62 -2.02
N ARG A 98 -9.68 -14.30 -1.85
CA ARG A 98 -8.56 -13.75 -1.09
C ARG A 98 -8.83 -13.68 0.41
N PHE A 99 -10.10 -13.76 0.81
CA PHE A 99 -10.46 -13.75 2.22
C PHE A 99 -10.36 -15.16 2.82
N PRO A 100 -9.96 -15.29 4.09
CA PRO A 100 -9.89 -16.58 4.76
C PRO A 100 -11.20 -17.38 4.64
N PRO A 101 -11.13 -18.69 4.35
CA PRO A 101 -12.33 -19.53 4.28
C PRO A 101 -13.02 -19.57 5.65
N GLY A 102 -14.34 -19.35 5.67
CA GLY A 102 -15.13 -19.32 6.90
C GLY A 102 -15.21 -17.95 7.58
N MET A 103 -14.67 -16.89 6.99
CA MET A 103 -14.91 -15.52 7.44
C MET A 103 -16.41 -15.16 7.31
N PRO A 104 -17.05 -14.59 8.35
CA PRO A 104 -18.43 -14.13 8.28
C PRO A 104 -18.64 -13.09 7.18
N ASP A 105 -19.79 -13.14 6.49
CA ASP A 105 -20.09 -12.23 5.37
C ASP A 105 -20.07 -10.77 5.78
N GLU A 106 -20.62 -10.41 6.94
CA GLU A 106 -20.62 -9.04 7.46
C GLU A 106 -19.20 -8.51 7.68
N GLN A 107 -18.30 -9.34 8.22
CA GLN A 107 -16.89 -8.98 8.40
C GLN A 107 -16.18 -8.82 7.06
N ARG A 108 -16.46 -9.73 6.12
CA ARG A 108 -15.89 -9.68 4.76
C ARG A 108 -16.34 -8.42 4.02
N GLU A 109 -17.62 -8.10 4.07
CA GLU A 109 -18.19 -6.90 3.47
C GLU A 109 -17.55 -5.65 4.07
N GLY A 110 -17.38 -5.58 5.40
CA GLY A 110 -16.63 -4.50 6.05
C GLY A 110 -15.21 -4.33 5.51
N LEU A 111 -14.46 -5.44 5.34
CA LEU A 111 -13.11 -5.39 4.76
C LEU A 111 -13.12 -5.02 3.27
N GLN A 112 -14.14 -5.39 2.50
CA GLN A 112 -14.29 -4.98 1.10
C GLN A 112 -14.51 -3.46 1.00
N GLU A 113 -15.31 -2.89 1.89
CA GLU A 113 -15.53 -1.44 1.98
C GLU A 113 -14.24 -0.70 2.35
N GLU A 114 -13.51 -1.18 3.36
CA GLU A 114 -12.19 -0.65 3.73
C GLU A 114 -11.20 -0.74 2.56
N LEU A 115 -11.17 -1.87 1.84
CA LEU A 115 -10.31 -2.08 0.69
C LEU A 115 -10.57 -1.06 -0.43
N ILE A 116 -11.85 -0.82 -0.75
CA ILE A 116 -12.25 0.20 -1.72
C ILE A 116 -11.72 1.56 -1.26
N ASP A 117 -11.98 1.94 -0.01
CA ASP A 117 -11.60 3.25 0.51
C ASP A 117 -10.07 3.44 0.51
N ILE A 118 -9.29 2.42 0.85
CA ILE A 118 -7.82 2.48 0.77
C ILE A 118 -7.37 2.80 -0.65
N ILE A 119 -7.85 2.05 -1.65
CA ILE A 119 -7.47 2.23 -3.05
C ILE A 119 -7.79 3.65 -3.52
N LEU A 120 -9.01 4.11 -3.26
CA LEU A 120 -9.46 5.43 -3.69
C LEU A 120 -8.71 6.56 -2.97
N ARG A 121 -8.36 6.42 -1.68
CA ARG A 121 -7.52 7.40 -0.97
C ARG A 121 -6.14 7.53 -1.61
N VAL A 122 -5.50 6.41 -1.92
CA VAL A 122 -4.16 6.41 -2.53
C VAL A 122 -4.19 7.11 -3.89
N LEU A 123 -5.17 6.77 -4.74
CA LEU A 123 -5.33 7.39 -6.06
C LEU A 123 -5.68 8.89 -5.96
N LYS A 124 -6.56 9.28 -5.02
CA LYS A 124 -6.92 10.69 -4.80
C LYS A 124 -5.71 11.54 -4.38
N ARG A 125 -4.87 11.02 -3.49
CA ARG A 125 -3.66 11.72 -3.00
C ARG A 125 -2.55 11.78 -4.03
N ASN A 126 -2.58 10.88 -5.01
CA ASN A 126 -1.52 10.69 -5.99
C ASN A 126 -2.14 10.68 -7.39
N SER A 127 -2.55 11.85 -7.88
CA SER A 127 -3.24 12.01 -9.17
C SER A 127 -2.44 11.54 -10.40
N GLN A 128 -1.13 11.33 -10.24
CA GLN A 128 -0.26 10.74 -11.25
C GLN A 128 -0.41 9.21 -11.39
N LEU A 129 -0.99 8.54 -10.39
CA LEU A 129 -1.19 7.10 -10.40
C LEU A 129 -2.49 6.73 -11.10
N HIS A 130 -2.44 5.66 -11.88
CA HIS A 130 -3.57 5.11 -12.60
C HIS A 130 -3.88 3.72 -12.04
N TYR A 131 -5.16 3.46 -11.77
CA TYR A 131 -5.59 2.15 -11.31
C TYR A 131 -5.39 1.12 -12.42
N TYR A 132 -4.86 -0.05 -12.05
CA TYR A 132 -4.76 -1.22 -12.93
C TYR A 132 -5.46 -2.42 -12.29
N GLN A 133 -6.03 -3.29 -13.13
CA GLN A 133 -6.71 -4.49 -12.67
C GLN A 133 -5.70 -5.48 -12.08
N GLY A 134 -5.88 -5.81 -10.80
CA GLY A 134 -4.95 -6.61 -10.00
C GLY A 134 -4.30 -5.84 -8.85
N TYR A 135 -4.36 -4.50 -8.86
CA TYR A 135 -3.84 -3.69 -7.74
C TYR A 135 -4.52 -4.03 -6.41
N HIS A 136 -5.83 -4.31 -6.43
CA HIS A 136 -6.59 -4.73 -5.27
C HIS A 136 -6.07 -6.01 -4.60
N ASP A 137 -5.46 -6.95 -5.35
CA ASP A 137 -4.86 -8.16 -4.78
C ASP A 137 -3.65 -7.84 -3.89
N ILE A 138 -2.92 -6.76 -4.21
CA ILE A 138 -1.86 -6.24 -3.35
C ILE A 138 -2.47 -5.57 -2.13
N VAL A 139 -3.40 -4.64 -2.33
CA VAL A 139 -3.97 -3.85 -1.24
C VAL A 139 -4.69 -4.72 -0.21
N VAL A 140 -5.44 -5.75 -0.63
CA VAL A 140 -6.13 -6.66 0.30
C VAL A 140 -5.14 -7.44 1.17
N THR A 141 -3.97 -7.80 0.62
CA THR A 141 -2.93 -8.49 1.41
C THR A 141 -2.40 -7.57 2.52
N PHE A 142 -2.16 -6.28 2.22
CA PHE A 142 -1.78 -5.30 3.23
C PHE A 142 -2.89 -5.06 4.25
N LEU A 143 -4.14 -4.98 3.81
CA LEU A 143 -5.30 -4.80 4.69
C LEU A 143 -5.44 -5.96 5.68
N LEU A 144 -5.37 -7.20 5.20
CA LEU A 144 -5.51 -8.40 6.05
C LEU A 144 -4.38 -8.53 7.08
N VAL A 145 -3.16 -8.09 6.76
CA VAL A 145 -2.00 -8.19 7.66
C VAL A 145 -1.93 -7.00 8.64
N LEU A 146 -2.24 -5.79 8.18
CA LEU A 146 -1.93 -4.55 8.91
C LEU A 146 -3.14 -3.76 9.40
N GLY A 147 -4.33 -4.05 8.87
CA GLY A 147 -5.52 -3.22 9.03
C GLY A 147 -5.47 -1.93 8.20
N GLU A 148 -6.63 -1.27 8.09
CA GLU A 148 -6.89 -0.17 7.16
C GLU A 148 -5.87 0.99 7.22
N ARG A 149 -5.61 1.51 8.42
CA ARG A 149 -4.79 2.72 8.61
C ARG A 149 -3.36 2.53 8.16
N LEU A 150 -2.74 1.44 8.62
CA LEU A 150 -1.35 1.15 8.29
C LEU A 150 -1.22 0.67 6.85
N ALA A 151 -2.17 -0.13 6.36
CA ALA A 151 -2.24 -0.52 4.95
C ALA A 151 -2.30 0.70 4.03
N THR A 152 -3.14 1.70 4.31
CA THR A 152 -3.22 2.93 3.50
C THR A 152 -1.86 3.61 3.35
N ALA A 153 -1.16 3.81 4.47
CA ALA A 153 0.13 4.51 4.47
C ALA A 153 1.24 3.72 3.75
N LEU A 154 1.27 2.39 3.92
CA LEU A 154 2.28 1.55 3.32
C LEU A 154 2.04 1.34 1.83
N VAL A 155 0.79 1.09 1.44
CA VAL A 155 0.39 0.95 0.05
C VAL A 155 0.62 2.27 -0.71
N GLU A 156 0.31 3.43 -0.13
CA GLU A 156 0.63 4.73 -0.75
C GLU A 156 2.14 4.86 -1.07
N LYS A 157 2.99 4.49 -0.11
CA LYS A 157 4.44 4.50 -0.30
C LYS A 157 4.88 3.47 -1.34
N LEU A 158 4.29 2.27 -1.31
CA LEU A 158 4.60 1.20 -2.25
C LEU A 158 4.22 1.58 -3.69
N SER A 159 3.06 2.20 -3.87
CA SER A 159 2.50 2.63 -5.15
C SER A 159 3.28 3.76 -5.80
N THR A 160 3.93 4.59 -5.00
CA THR A 160 4.81 5.66 -5.50
C THR A 160 6.24 5.20 -5.77
N HIS A 161 6.59 3.96 -5.40
CA HIS A 161 7.95 3.42 -5.56
C HIS A 161 7.92 2.09 -6.31
N HIS A 162 7.63 0.98 -5.64
CA HIS A 162 7.76 -0.37 -6.20
C HIS A 162 6.74 -0.67 -7.30
N LEU A 163 5.51 -0.18 -7.15
CA LEU A 163 4.44 -0.39 -8.15
C LEU A 163 4.29 0.79 -9.10
N ARG A 164 5.18 1.79 -9.02
CA ARG A 164 5.03 3.07 -9.72
C ARG A 164 4.84 2.87 -11.22
N ASP A 165 5.63 1.98 -11.81
CA ASP A 165 5.62 1.71 -13.25
C ASP A 165 4.36 0.95 -13.69
N PHE A 166 3.77 0.13 -12.80
CA PHE A 166 2.50 -0.55 -13.06
C PHE A 166 1.30 0.40 -13.02
N MET A 167 1.46 1.57 -12.39
CA MET A 167 0.41 2.58 -12.23
C MET A 167 0.58 3.77 -13.19
N ASP A 168 1.36 3.60 -14.27
CA ASP A 168 1.39 4.57 -15.36
C ASP A 168 0.11 4.50 -16.23
N PRO A 169 -0.19 5.56 -17.01
CA PRO A 169 -1.37 5.57 -17.87
C PRO A 169 -1.40 4.42 -18.91
N THR A 170 -0.22 3.92 -19.29
CA THR A 170 -0.06 2.78 -20.20
C THR A 170 0.75 1.68 -19.54
N MET A 171 0.56 0.44 -20.00
CA MET A 171 1.30 -0.74 -19.52
C MET A 171 2.69 -0.89 -20.17
N ASP A 172 3.20 0.11 -20.87
CA ASP A 172 4.45 -0.03 -21.62
C ASP A 172 5.65 -0.21 -20.68
N ASN A 173 5.67 0.52 -19.55
CA ASN A 173 6.69 0.34 -18.51
C ASN A 173 6.59 -1.05 -17.85
N THR A 174 5.38 -1.56 -17.66
CA THR A 174 5.16 -2.95 -17.20
C THR A 174 5.74 -3.97 -18.18
N LYS A 175 5.56 -3.77 -19.49
CA LYS A 175 6.17 -4.61 -20.53
C LYS A 175 7.70 -4.54 -20.49
N HIS A 176 8.27 -3.35 -20.26
CA HIS A 176 9.72 -3.21 -20.11
C HIS A 176 10.27 -3.99 -18.91
N ILE A 177 9.53 -4.06 -17.80
CA ILE A 177 9.89 -4.92 -16.66
C ILE A 177 9.85 -6.41 -17.06
N LEU A 178 8.85 -6.83 -17.84
CA LEU A 178 8.75 -8.21 -18.33
C LEU A 178 9.88 -8.60 -19.28
N ASN A 179 10.46 -7.64 -20.03
CA ASN A 179 11.59 -7.92 -20.93
C ASN A 179 12.86 -8.39 -20.20
N TYR A 180 12.97 -8.21 -18.88
CA TYR A 180 14.07 -8.78 -18.10
C TYR A 180 13.97 -10.30 -17.97
N LEU A 181 12.79 -10.90 -18.19
CA LEU A 181 12.57 -12.34 -17.99
C LEU A 181 13.42 -13.19 -18.93
N MET A 182 13.38 -12.91 -20.23
CA MET A 182 14.07 -13.74 -21.24
C MET A 182 15.60 -13.71 -21.09
N PRO A 183 16.26 -12.55 -20.90
CA PRO A 183 17.70 -12.52 -20.62
C PRO A 183 18.08 -13.29 -19.35
N ILE A 184 17.29 -13.23 -18.27
CA ILE A 184 17.58 -14.00 -17.05
C ILE A 184 17.53 -15.51 -17.35
N ILE A 185 16.51 -15.95 -18.09
CA ILE A 185 16.36 -17.36 -18.47
C ILE A 185 17.51 -17.78 -19.39
N GLU A 186 17.85 -16.99 -20.41
CA GLU A 186 18.95 -17.26 -21.35
C GLU A 186 20.28 -17.50 -20.64
N ARG A 187 20.61 -16.66 -19.64
CA ARG A 187 21.87 -16.78 -18.89
C ARG A 187 21.95 -18.03 -18.01
N VAL A 188 20.81 -18.58 -17.59
CA VAL A 188 20.75 -19.73 -16.68
C VAL A 188 20.55 -21.03 -17.44
N ASN A 189 19.58 -21.05 -18.36
CA ASN A 189 19.25 -22.19 -19.20
C ASN A 189 18.91 -21.73 -20.64
N PRO A 190 19.91 -21.70 -21.54
CA PRO A 190 19.71 -21.36 -22.95
C PRO A 190 18.73 -22.28 -23.68
N GLU A 191 18.61 -23.55 -23.29
CA GLU A 191 17.72 -24.52 -23.94
C GLU A 191 16.25 -24.15 -23.71
N VAL A 192 15.88 -23.81 -22.46
CA VAL A 192 14.54 -23.31 -22.12
C VAL A 192 14.26 -21.99 -22.82
N HIS A 193 15.23 -21.10 -22.86
CA HIS A 193 15.11 -19.83 -23.58
C HIS A 193 14.80 -20.03 -25.06
N ASP A 194 15.60 -20.85 -25.74
CA ASP A 194 15.48 -21.11 -27.18
C ASP A 194 14.15 -21.80 -27.50
N PHE A 195 13.72 -22.74 -26.65
CA PHE A 195 12.41 -23.37 -26.76
C PHE A 195 11.27 -22.35 -26.64
N MET A 196 11.32 -21.48 -25.62
CA MET A 196 10.30 -20.43 -25.42
C MET A 196 10.29 -19.41 -26.57
N GLN A 197 11.45 -19.10 -27.17
CA GLN A 197 11.53 -18.27 -28.36
C GLN A 197 10.91 -18.95 -29.58
N GLN A 198 11.20 -20.24 -29.80
CA GLN A 198 10.63 -21.03 -30.89
C GLN A 198 9.11 -21.19 -30.77
N ALA A 199 8.60 -21.33 -29.55
CA ALA A 199 7.17 -21.38 -29.26
C ALA A 199 6.48 -20.00 -29.38
N GLU A 200 7.22 -18.91 -29.55
CA GLU A 200 6.69 -17.53 -29.64
C GLU A 200 5.79 -17.13 -28.45
N VAL A 201 6.04 -17.70 -27.27
CA VAL A 201 5.17 -17.49 -26.08
C VAL A 201 5.24 -16.06 -25.53
N GLY A 202 6.37 -15.38 -25.74
CA GLY A 202 6.63 -14.06 -25.17
C GLY A 202 6.69 -14.09 -23.63
N THR A 203 6.33 -13.00 -22.97
CA THR A 203 6.45 -12.84 -21.50
C THR A 203 5.14 -12.46 -20.82
N VAL A 204 4.04 -12.37 -21.58
CA VAL A 204 2.74 -11.87 -21.08
C VAL A 204 2.13 -12.79 -20.03
N PHE A 205 2.43 -14.10 -20.04
CA PHE A 205 1.97 -15.04 -19.02
C PHE A 205 2.37 -14.62 -17.59
N ALA A 206 3.54 -13.97 -17.44
CA ALA A 206 4.07 -13.53 -16.14
C ALA A 206 3.50 -12.17 -15.69
N LEU A 207 2.77 -11.46 -16.55
CA LEU A 207 2.22 -10.14 -16.24
C LEU A 207 1.37 -10.16 -14.98
N SER A 208 0.43 -11.11 -14.90
CA SER A 208 -0.47 -11.26 -13.75
C SER A 208 0.29 -11.54 -12.45
N TRP A 209 1.43 -12.24 -12.54
CA TRP A 209 2.26 -12.56 -11.38
C TRP A 209 2.91 -11.31 -10.81
N LEU A 210 3.46 -10.46 -11.69
CA LEU A 210 4.15 -9.26 -11.27
C LEU A 210 3.19 -8.21 -10.70
N ILE A 211 2.09 -7.93 -11.40
CA ILE A 211 1.18 -6.85 -11.00
C ILE A 211 0.36 -7.16 -9.75
N THR A 212 0.26 -8.44 -9.36
CA THR A 212 -0.43 -8.91 -8.15
C THR A 212 0.53 -9.41 -7.07
N TRP A 213 1.85 -9.33 -7.28
CA TRP A 213 2.87 -9.95 -6.44
C TRP A 213 2.56 -11.42 -6.11
N PHE A 214 2.19 -12.18 -7.14
CA PHE A 214 1.78 -13.58 -7.09
C PHE A 214 0.53 -13.85 -6.24
N GLY A 215 -0.08 -12.81 -5.67
CA GLY A 215 -1.28 -12.92 -4.85
C GLY A 215 -2.40 -13.63 -5.59
N HIS A 216 -2.67 -13.26 -6.83
CA HIS A 216 -3.78 -13.84 -7.59
C HIS A 216 -3.63 -15.35 -7.85
N VAL A 217 -2.40 -15.84 -7.97
CA VAL A 217 -2.12 -17.22 -8.43
C VAL A 217 -1.88 -18.17 -7.27
N LEU A 218 -1.38 -17.67 -6.14
CA LEU A 218 -1.10 -18.49 -4.96
C LEU A 218 -2.34 -18.60 -4.08
N SER A 219 -2.74 -19.84 -3.79
CA SER A 219 -3.90 -20.14 -2.95
C SER A 219 -3.62 -20.01 -1.45
N ASP A 220 -2.42 -20.38 -0.99
CA ASP A 220 -2.06 -20.26 0.43
C ASP A 220 -1.60 -18.83 0.76
N PHE A 221 -2.42 -18.12 1.53
CA PHE A 221 -2.14 -16.77 2.01
C PHE A 221 -0.80 -16.67 2.76
N ARG A 222 -0.36 -17.73 3.45
CA ARG A 222 0.92 -17.72 4.16
C ARG A 222 2.11 -17.61 3.22
N HIS A 223 2.06 -18.29 2.07
CA HIS A 223 3.12 -18.19 1.06
C HIS A 223 3.14 -16.80 0.42
N VAL A 224 1.95 -16.22 0.17
CA VAL A 224 1.83 -14.84 -0.33
C VAL A 224 2.50 -13.86 0.64
N VAL A 225 2.12 -13.87 1.92
CA VAL A 225 2.68 -12.93 2.91
C VAL A 225 4.19 -13.16 3.11
N ARG A 226 4.67 -14.40 2.99
CA ARG A 226 6.11 -14.71 3.01
C ARG A 226 6.86 -14.09 1.82
N LEU A 227 6.26 -14.08 0.63
CA LEU A 227 6.82 -13.38 -0.53
C LEU A 227 6.80 -11.87 -0.35
N TYR A 228 5.80 -11.31 0.33
CA TYR A 228 5.75 -9.88 0.64
C TYR A 228 6.89 -9.49 1.59
N ASP A 229 7.20 -10.31 2.59
CA ASP A 229 8.39 -10.12 3.43
C ASP A 229 9.67 -10.01 2.57
N PHE A 230 9.80 -10.88 1.56
CA PHE A 230 10.94 -10.88 0.64
C PHE A 230 10.97 -9.66 -0.29
N PHE A 231 9.88 -9.37 -1.01
CA PHE A 231 9.82 -8.27 -1.96
C PHE A 231 10.01 -6.90 -1.30
N LEU A 232 9.46 -6.70 -0.10
CA LEU A 232 9.63 -5.46 0.65
C LEU A 232 11.06 -5.24 1.16
N ALA A 233 11.83 -6.33 1.30
CA ALA A 233 13.23 -6.27 1.72
C ALA A 233 14.22 -6.13 0.55
N CYS A 234 13.75 -6.28 -0.68
CA CYS A 234 14.57 -6.39 -1.88
C CYS A 234 14.33 -5.25 -2.88
N HIS A 235 15.07 -5.28 -3.99
CA HIS A 235 14.93 -4.35 -5.11
C HIS A 235 13.54 -4.50 -5.78
N PRO A 236 12.95 -3.44 -6.37
CA PRO A 236 11.61 -3.49 -6.96
C PRO A 236 11.46 -4.48 -8.12
N LEU A 237 12.57 -4.82 -8.79
CA LEU A 237 12.60 -5.84 -9.83
C LEU A 237 12.66 -7.28 -9.29
N MET A 238 12.85 -7.51 -7.99
CA MET A 238 12.94 -8.87 -7.44
C MET A 238 11.78 -9.82 -7.86
N PRO A 239 10.52 -9.34 -8.02
CA PRO A 239 9.45 -10.19 -8.55
C PRO A 239 9.74 -10.79 -9.94
N ILE A 240 10.50 -10.13 -10.83
CA ILE A 240 10.84 -10.71 -12.14
C ILE A 240 11.87 -11.85 -12.00
N TYR A 241 12.81 -11.74 -11.06
CA TYR A 241 13.76 -12.81 -10.77
C TYR A 241 13.04 -14.01 -10.16
N PHE A 242 12.05 -13.75 -9.29
CA PHE A 242 11.22 -14.81 -8.75
C PHE A 242 10.38 -15.51 -9.84
N ALA A 243 9.84 -14.75 -10.80
CA ALA A 243 9.18 -15.32 -11.98
C ALA A 243 10.12 -16.19 -12.81
N ALA A 244 11.35 -15.71 -13.07
CA ALA A 244 12.36 -16.46 -13.81
C ALA A 244 12.71 -17.79 -13.12
N VAL A 245 12.87 -17.77 -11.79
CA VAL A 245 13.15 -18.98 -11.00
C VAL A 245 12.00 -19.98 -11.06
N ILE A 246 10.74 -19.54 -11.10
CA ILE A 246 9.59 -20.44 -11.26
C ILE A 246 9.63 -21.11 -12.64
N VAL A 247 9.91 -20.36 -13.70
CA VAL A 247 10.03 -20.90 -15.07
C VAL A 247 11.17 -21.92 -15.14
N LEU A 248 12.34 -21.57 -14.63
CA LEU A 248 13.53 -22.43 -14.60
C LEU A 248 13.35 -23.67 -13.71
N TYR A 249 12.59 -23.56 -12.62
CA TYR A 249 12.27 -24.72 -11.78
C TYR A 249 11.39 -25.74 -12.53
N ARG A 250 10.60 -25.28 -13.50
CA ARG A 250 9.70 -26.10 -14.31
C ARG A 250 10.27 -26.37 -15.70
N GLU A 251 11.60 -26.35 -15.84
CA GLU A 251 12.28 -26.52 -17.13
C GLU A 251 11.89 -27.82 -17.85
N GLU A 252 11.78 -28.94 -17.12
CA GLU A 252 11.35 -30.22 -17.69
C GLU A 252 9.93 -30.13 -18.28
N GLU A 253 8.98 -29.54 -17.54
CA GLU A 253 7.60 -29.34 -18.01
C GLU A 253 7.53 -28.40 -19.23
N VAL A 254 8.41 -27.39 -19.29
CA VAL A 254 8.50 -26.48 -20.44
C VAL A 254 8.97 -27.24 -21.68
N LEU A 255 10.05 -27.99 -21.56
CA LEU A 255 10.70 -28.69 -22.69
C LEU A 255 9.90 -29.91 -23.18
N GLU A 256 9.10 -30.53 -22.30
CA GLU A 256 8.18 -31.61 -22.66
C GLU A 256 6.87 -31.10 -23.29
N CYS A 257 6.59 -29.80 -23.19
CA CYS A 257 5.38 -29.22 -23.76
C CYS A 257 5.42 -29.27 -25.30
N GLU A 258 4.27 -29.23 -25.94
CA GLU A 258 4.22 -28.97 -27.38
C GLU A 258 4.76 -27.56 -27.64
N CYS A 259 5.70 -27.44 -28.58
CA CYS A 259 6.34 -26.17 -28.95
C CYS A 259 5.38 -25.25 -29.74
N ASP A 260 4.34 -24.80 -29.06
CA ASP A 260 3.28 -23.92 -29.54
C ASP A 260 2.97 -22.85 -28.49
N MET A 261 2.67 -21.64 -28.96
CA MET A 261 2.42 -20.47 -28.11
C MET A 261 1.32 -20.75 -27.07
N ALA A 262 0.20 -21.36 -27.47
CA ALA A 262 -0.95 -21.55 -26.60
C ALA A 262 -0.67 -22.61 -25.53
N MET A 263 0.04 -23.69 -25.89
CA MET A 263 0.37 -24.79 -24.96
C MET A 263 1.35 -24.31 -23.89
N VAL A 264 2.44 -23.66 -24.30
CA VAL A 264 3.43 -23.13 -23.34
C VAL A 264 2.81 -22.04 -22.47
N HIS A 265 2.00 -21.13 -23.05
CA HIS A 265 1.30 -20.09 -22.29
C HIS A 265 0.35 -20.69 -21.26
N HIS A 266 -0.45 -21.70 -21.64
CA HIS A 266 -1.38 -22.37 -20.74
C HIS A 266 -0.65 -23.05 -19.58
N MET A 267 0.40 -23.81 -19.86
CA MET A 267 1.19 -24.51 -18.85
C MET A 267 1.82 -23.53 -17.86
N LEU A 268 2.47 -22.47 -18.36
CA LEU A 268 3.11 -21.48 -17.49
C LEU A 268 2.09 -20.73 -16.64
N SER A 269 0.94 -20.35 -17.21
CA SER A 269 -0.12 -19.63 -16.48
C SER A 269 -0.68 -20.40 -15.28
N GLN A 270 -0.56 -21.73 -15.27
CA GLN A 270 -0.96 -22.59 -14.16
C GLN A 270 0.23 -22.89 -13.25
N ILE A 271 0.39 -22.13 -12.16
CA ILE A 271 1.47 -22.37 -11.20
C ILE A 271 1.07 -23.50 -10.24
N PRO A 272 1.91 -24.54 -10.09
CA PRO A 272 1.74 -25.58 -9.07
C PRO A 272 1.70 -24.98 -7.66
N GLN A 273 0.83 -25.50 -6.79
CA GLN A 273 0.63 -24.91 -5.47
C GLN A 273 1.70 -25.33 -4.44
N ASP A 274 2.35 -26.46 -4.68
CA ASP A 274 3.32 -27.15 -3.82
C ASP A 274 4.79 -26.82 -4.16
N LEU A 275 5.03 -25.69 -4.82
CA LEU A 275 6.38 -25.23 -5.14
C LEU A 275 7.24 -25.04 -3.86
N PRO A 276 8.56 -25.33 -3.94
CA PRO A 276 9.48 -25.17 -2.82
C PRO A 276 9.86 -23.69 -2.60
N TYR A 277 8.91 -22.86 -2.16
CA TYR A 277 9.03 -21.40 -2.13
C TYR A 277 10.30 -20.88 -1.44
N GLU A 278 10.73 -21.47 -0.33
CA GLU A 278 11.97 -21.04 0.35
C GLU A 278 13.22 -21.26 -0.52
N THR A 279 13.28 -22.38 -1.25
CA THR A 279 14.34 -22.64 -2.21
C THR A 279 14.27 -21.67 -3.39
N LEU A 280 13.07 -21.40 -3.90
CA LEU A 280 12.88 -20.45 -5.01
C LEU A 280 13.25 -19.01 -4.61
N ILE A 281 12.92 -18.59 -3.39
CA ILE A 281 13.30 -17.27 -2.84
C ILE A 281 14.83 -17.17 -2.75
N SER A 282 15.51 -18.20 -2.25
CA SER A 282 16.98 -18.22 -2.21
C SER A 282 17.58 -18.08 -3.60
N ARG A 283 17.13 -18.91 -4.56
CA ARG A 283 17.59 -18.88 -5.95
C ARG A 283 17.33 -17.52 -6.61
N ALA A 284 16.21 -16.87 -6.32
CA ALA A 284 15.90 -15.55 -6.88
C ALA A 284 16.89 -14.49 -6.38
N GLY A 285 17.29 -14.56 -5.11
CA GLY A 285 18.37 -13.75 -4.57
C GLY A 285 19.72 -14.02 -5.24
N ASP A 286 20.04 -15.30 -5.46
CA ASP A 286 21.29 -15.71 -6.13
C ASP A 286 21.34 -15.23 -7.59
N LEU A 287 20.23 -15.32 -8.33
CA LEU A 287 20.14 -14.81 -9.70
C LEU A 287 20.26 -13.28 -9.74
N PHE A 288 19.66 -12.58 -8.77
CA PHE A 288 19.78 -11.13 -8.70
C PHE A 288 21.23 -10.66 -8.49
N VAL A 289 22.01 -11.41 -7.71
CA VAL A 289 23.44 -11.11 -7.49
C VAL A 289 24.28 -11.45 -8.72
N GLN A 290 23.99 -12.57 -9.39
CA GLN A 290 24.73 -13.01 -10.57
C GLN A 290 24.44 -12.16 -11.81
N PHE A 291 23.19 -11.72 -11.98
CA PHE A 291 22.73 -10.98 -13.16
C PHE A 291 21.98 -9.72 -12.71
N PRO A 292 22.66 -8.72 -12.14
CA PRO A 292 22.00 -7.53 -11.62
C PRO A 292 21.29 -6.75 -12.74
N PRO A 293 20.19 -6.01 -12.44
CA PRO A 293 19.42 -5.31 -13.46
C PRO A 293 20.24 -4.33 -14.31
N SER A 294 21.28 -3.72 -13.75
CA SER A 294 22.16 -2.80 -14.46
C SER A 294 22.93 -3.45 -15.62
N GLU A 295 23.21 -4.76 -15.53
CA GLU A 295 23.85 -5.50 -16.60
C GLU A 295 22.85 -5.92 -17.67
N LEU A 296 21.66 -6.36 -17.25
CA LEU A 296 20.60 -6.83 -18.14
C LEU A 296 19.84 -5.71 -18.87
N ALA A 297 19.91 -4.46 -18.39
CA ALA A 297 19.15 -3.34 -18.96
C ALA A 297 19.39 -3.13 -20.47
N LYS A 298 20.61 -3.39 -20.95
CA LYS A 298 20.96 -3.27 -22.38
C LYS A 298 20.31 -4.36 -23.23
N GLU A 299 20.23 -5.58 -22.72
CA GLU A 299 19.66 -6.75 -23.40
C GLU A 299 18.13 -6.73 -23.35
N ALA A 300 17.55 -6.27 -22.24
CA ALA A 300 16.10 -6.12 -22.09
C ALA A 300 15.50 -4.96 -22.91
N ALA A 301 16.33 -4.19 -23.63
CA ALA A 301 15.96 -2.94 -24.31
C ALA A 301 15.10 -2.02 -23.41
N SER A 302 15.37 -2.04 -22.11
CA SER A 302 14.60 -1.32 -21.10
C SER A 302 15.24 0.04 -20.86
N HIS A 303 14.43 1.09 -20.89
CA HIS A 303 14.81 2.37 -20.31
C HIS A 303 14.82 2.28 -18.78
N ASP A 304 15.53 3.20 -18.12
CA ASP A 304 15.56 3.30 -16.65
C ASP A 304 14.14 3.45 -16.10
N SER A 305 13.66 2.43 -15.38
CA SER A 305 12.37 2.48 -14.68
C SER A 305 12.41 3.54 -13.56
N MET A 306 11.26 4.18 -13.29
CA MET A 306 11.18 5.14 -12.17
C MET A 306 11.37 4.45 -10.83
N ALA A 307 10.82 3.23 -10.69
CA ALA A 307 10.99 2.42 -9.50
C ALA A 307 12.47 2.08 -9.25
N THR A 308 13.22 1.70 -10.29
CA THR A 308 14.63 1.30 -10.15
C THR A 308 15.56 2.48 -9.90
N SER A 309 15.38 3.58 -10.64
CA SER A 309 16.20 4.80 -10.50
C SER A 309 16.09 5.42 -9.10
N THR A 310 14.88 5.43 -8.52
CA THR A 310 14.65 6.00 -7.18
C THR A 310 14.96 5.03 -6.04
N PHE A 311 15.19 3.75 -6.32
CA PHE A 311 15.36 2.74 -5.28
C PHE A 311 16.63 2.91 -4.46
N LYS A 312 17.77 3.28 -5.07
CA LYS A 312 19.02 3.48 -4.33
C LYS A 312 18.89 4.57 -3.28
N ASP A 313 18.25 5.68 -3.63
CA ASP A 313 17.98 6.77 -2.71
C ASP A 313 16.98 6.36 -1.62
N PHE A 314 15.97 5.58 -1.99
CA PHE A 314 15.00 5.02 -1.06
C PHE A 314 15.65 4.06 -0.05
N ASP A 315 16.51 3.15 -0.51
CA ASP A 315 17.25 2.20 0.32
C ASP A 315 18.20 2.94 1.28
N LEU A 316 18.95 3.92 0.79
CA LEU A 316 19.81 4.77 1.62
C LEU A 316 19.00 5.56 2.65
N ALA A 317 17.84 6.12 2.28
CA ALA A 317 16.98 6.84 3.20
C ALA A 317 16.39 5.92 4.29
N SER A 318 16.10 4.66 3.95
CA SER A 318 15.57 3.67 4.90
C SER A 318 16.61 3.23 5.95
N THR A 319 17.89 3.13 5.57
CA THR A 319 18.97 2.77 6.52
C THR A 319 19.32 3.91 7.47
N GLN A 320 19.01 5.14 7.10
CA GLN A 320 19.27 6.35 7.89
C GLN A 320 18.03 6.89 8.61
N GLN A 321 17.14 6.02 9.10
CA GLN A 321 15.98 6.39 9.91
C GLN A 321 16.42 7.06 11.23
N ARG A 322 16.76 8.36 11.17
CA ARG A 322 17.16 9.15 12.33
C ARG A 322 15.92 9.65 13.08
N PRO A 323 15.85 9.46 14.42
CA PRO A 323 14.79 10.05 15.25
C PRO A 323 14.71 11.58 15.13
N ASP A 324 15.83 12.26 14.83
CA ASP A 324 15.91 13.72 14.77
C ASP A 324 15.16 14.36 13.60
N SER A 325 14.98 13.66 12.48
CA SER A 325 14.14 14.16 11.38
C SER A 325 12.67 14.25 11.83
N VAL A 326 12.25 13.31 12.69
CA VAL A 326 10.92 13.27 13.32
C VAL A 326 10.77 14.39 14.33
N LEU A 327 11.78 14.66 15.17
CA LEU A 327 11.78 15.81 16.09
C LEU A 327 11.75 17.15 15.34
N ARG A 328 12.52 17.28 14.25
CA ARG A 328 12.50 18.48 13.39
C ARG A 328 11.17 18.66 12.68
N ARG A 329 10.55 17.58 12.19
CA ARG A 329 9.21 17.61 11.57
C ARG A 329 8.12 17.97 12.58
N ARG A 330 8.18 17.41 13.81
CA ARG A 330 7.31 17.81 14.93
C ARG A 330 7.47 19.28 15.28
N ARG A 331 8.71 19.78 15.32
CA ARG A 331 8.98 21.20 15.59
C ARG A 331 8.38 22.07 14.49
N ARG A 332 8.57 21.70 13.21
CA ARG A 332 7.97 22.40 12.05
C ARG A 332 6.45 22.35 12.03
N GLN A 333 5.83 21.20 12.29
CA GLN A 333 4.37 21.05 12.31
C GLN A 333 3.73 21.76 13.50
N ARG A 334 4.36 21.69 14.68
CA ARG A 334 3.93 22.45 15.86
C ARG A 334 4.06 23.95 15.60
N GLN A 335 5.11 24.38 14.91
CA GLN A 335 5.34 25.77 14.55
C GLN A 335 4.35 26.23 13.47
N ALA A 336 4.04 25.41 12.46
CA ALA A 336 3.01 25.69 11.47
C ALA A 336 1.58 25.70 12.07
N ALA A 337 1.29 24.84 13.05
CA ALA A 337 0.03 24.84 13.78
C ALA A 337 -0.11 26.07 14.69
N LEU A 338 0.99 26.49 15.34
CA LEU A 338 1.07 27.73 16.09
C LEU A 338 0.96 28.97 15.19
N GLU A 339 1.56 28.95 14.00
CA GLU A 339 1.45 30.01 12.99
C GLU A 339 0.05 30.07 12.37
N SER A 340 -0.60 28.94 12.14
CA SER A 340 -2.00 28.87 11.70
C SER A 340 -2.97 29.35 12.79
N ALA A 341 -2.72 28.98 14.05
CA ALA A 341 -3.47 29.48 15.21
C ALA A 341 -3.19 30.97 15.50
N ALA A 342 -1.98 31.45 15.21
CA ALA A 342 -1.62 32.87 15.28
C ALA A 342 -2.25 33.66 14.11
N ALA A 343 -2.26 33.11 12.89
CA ALA A 343 -2.90 33.71 11.73
C ALA A 343 -4.43 33.75 11.86
N SER A 344 -5.04 32.78 12.57
CA SER A 344 -6.46 32.82 12.90
C SER A 344 -6.80 33.77 14.06
N SER A 345 -5.80 34.15 14.88
CA SER A 345 -5.97 35.12 15.99
C SER A 345 -5.50 36.55 15.67
N VAL A 346 -4.77 36.76 14.58
CA VAL A 346 -4.44 38.10 14.06
C VAL A 346 -5.52 38.56 13.09
N VAL A 347 -6.57 39.14 13.67
CA VAL A 347 -7.44 40.21 13.14
C VAL A 347 -7.59 40.25 11.60
N THR A 348 -8.70 39.70 11.12
CA THR A 348 -9.32 40.16 9.87
C THR A 348 -9.81 41.61 10.06
N VAL A 349 -9.01 42.60 9.63
CA VAL A 349 -9.54 43.94 9.34
C VAL A 349 -10.35 43.82 8.05
N ALA A 350 -11.63 43.45 8.19
CA ALA A 350 -12.55 43.37 7.07
C ALA A 350 -12.83 44.77 6.51
N ARG A 351 -12.38 45.04 5.27
CA ARG A 351 -12.92 46.12 4.43
C ARG A 351 -14.44 45.93 4.26
N PRO A 352 -15.26 46.98 4.39
CA PRO A 352 -16.72 46.82 4.35
C PRO A 352 -17.20 46.55 2.91
N SER A 353 -17.71 45.34 2.65
CA SER A 353 -18.44 45.01 1.43
C SER A 353 -19.91 45.45 1.54
N ALA A 354 -20.48 45.85 0.40
CA ALA A 354 -21.78 46.53 0.26
C ALA A 354 -23.01 45.73 0.77
N ALA A 355 -22.85 44.45 1.12
CA ALA A 355 -23.93 43.60 1.59
C ALA A 355 -24.45 43.94 3.00
N ARG A 356 -23.67 44.63 3.84
CA ARG A 356 -24.09 45.02 5.22
C ARG A 356 -25.03 46.23 5.29
N ARG A 357 -25.25 46.97 4.20
CA ARG A 357 -26.17 48.14 4.20
C ARG A 357 -27.64 47.74 4.14
N PHE A 358 -27.98 46.66 3.44
CA PHE A 358 -29.38 46.22 3.30
C PHE A 358 -29.93 45.51 4.55
N VAL A 359 -29.09 44.76 5.28
CA VAL A 359 -29.51 44.08 6.51
C VAL A 359 -29.76 45.07 7.66
N ARG A 360 -28.99 46.17 7.76
CA ARG A 360 -29.23 47.21 8.78
C ARG A 360 -30.49 48.04 8.50
N LEU A 361 -30.84 48.28 7.23
CA LEU A 361 -32.09 48.95 6.86
C LEU A 361 -33.33 48.09 7.15
N ALA A 362 -33.25 46.78 6.91
CA ALA A 362 -34.33 45.84 7.26
C ALA A 362 -34.56 45.73 8.77
N VAL A 363 -33.49 45.71 9.57
CA VAL A 363 -33.59 45.64 11.05
C VAL A 363 -34.08 46.96 11.65
N MET A 364 -33.68 48.13 11.12
CA MET A 364 -34.23 49.42 11.57
C MET A 364 -35.70 49.61 11.19
N GLY A 365 -36.13 49.11 10.02
CA GLY A 365 -37.55 49.15 9.61
C GLY A 365 -38.47 48.35 10.53
N LEU A 366 -38.02 47.18 11.00
CA LEU A 366 -38.78 46.33 11.93
C LEU A 366 -38.93 46.95 13.33
N THR A 367 -37.90 47.66 13.83
CA THR A 367 -37.97 48.32 15.15
C THR A 367 -38.86 49.55 15.16
N VAL A 368 -38.96 50.30 14.05
CA VAL A 368 -39.84 51.48 13.97
C VAL A 368 -41.30 51.07 13.84
N ALA A 369 -41.60 49.99 13.11
CA ALA A 369 -42.96 49.47 12.97
C ALA A 369 -43.52 48.90 14.29
N LEU A 370 -42.70 48.16 15.06
CA LEU A 370 -43.08 47.66 16.39
C LEU A 370 -43.25 48.78 17.42
N GLY A 371 -42.42 49.83 17.37
CA GLY A 371 -42.54 51.01 18.22
C GLY A 371 -43.81 51.84 17.95
N ALA A 372 -44.17 52.01 16.68
CA ALA A 372 -45.39 52.74 16.30
C ALA A 372 -46.67 51.97 16.67
N ALA A 373 -46.67 50.63 16.53
CA ALA A 373 -47.80 49.79 16.93
C ALA A 373 -48.01 49.78 18.45
N ALA A 374 -46.94 49.73 19.24
CA ALA A 374 -47.02 49.81 20.70
C ALA A 374 -47.54 51.18 21.17
N LEU A 375 -47.12 52.28 20.54
CA LEU A 375 -47.58 53.62 20.88
C LEU A 375 -49.07 53.83 20.54
N ALA A 376 -49.53 53.27 19.42
CA ALA A 376 -50.94 53.33 19.02
C ALA A 376 -51.85 52.55 19.99
N VAL A 377 -51.42 51.36 20.43
CA VAL A 377 -52.16 50.56 21.43
C VAL A 377 -52.20 51.24 22.80
N VAL A 378 -51.13 51.89 23.22
CA VAL A 378 -51.08 52.66 24.49
C VAL A 378 -51.97 53.91 24.42
N ASN A 379 -51.99 54.63 23.29
CA ASN A 379 -52.87 55.79 23.14
C ASN A 379 -54.36 55.38 23.10
N SER A 380 -54.71 54.29 22.42
CA SER A 380 -56.09 53.76 22.41
C SER A 380 -56.53 53.23 23.78
N ALA A 381 -55.61 52.71 24.59
CA ALA A 381 -55.91 52.25 25.96
C ALA A 381 -56.15 53.43 26.93
N LEU A 382 -55.53 54.58 26.71
CA LEU A 382 -55.72 55.79 27.51
C LEU A 382 -57.06 56.50 27.24
N GLU A 383 -57.66 56.34 26.05
CA GLU A 383 -58.99 56.87 25.73
C GLU A 383 -60.15 56.08 26.37
N TRP A 384 -59.89 54.86 26.88
CA TRP A 384 -60.90 53.95 27.45
C TRP A 384 -60.86 53.82 28.98
N ALA A 385 -60.07 54.63 29.68
CA ALA A 385 -60.00 54.60 31.14
C ALA A 385 -61.20 55.35 31.78
N PRO A 386 -61.99 54.72 32.67
CA PRO A 386 -63.12 55.38 33.32
C PRO A 386 -62.66 56.42 34.35
N LYS A 387 -63.27 57.60 34.33
CA LYS A 387 -63.07 58.65 35.36
C LYS A 387 -63.58 58.13 36.71
N LEU A 388 -62.68 57.93 37.66
CA LEU A 388 -62.98 57.66 39.05
C LEU A 388 -62.82 58.96 39.85
N ASP A 389 -63.96 59.54 40.25
CA ASP A 389 -64.05 60.63 41.22
C ASP A 389 -64.00 60.06 42.65
N LEU A 390 -63.02 60.50 43.45
CA LEU A 390 -62.85 60.27 44.89
C LEU A 390 -62.05 61.51 45.38
N PHE A 391 -62.37 62.36 46.36
CA PHE A 391 -63.29 62.49 47.51
C PHE A 391 -63.17 63.97 47.98
N PRO A 392 -63.87 64.50 49.02
CA PRO A 392 -64.72 63.85 50.02
C PRO A 392 -66.23 64.08 49.86
#